data_AF-A0AAD8NUX9-F1
#
_entry.id   AF-A0AAD8NUX9-F1
#
_cell.length_a   1.000
_cell.length_b   1.000
_cell.length_c   1.000
_cell.angle_alpha   90.00
_cell.angle_beta   90.00
_cell.angle_gamma   90.00
#
_symmetry.space_group_name_H-M   'P 1'
#
loop_
_entity.id
_entity.type
_entity.pdbx_description
1 polymer ?
#
loop_
_entity_poly.entity_id
_entity_poly.type
_entity_poly.pdbx_seq_one_letter_code
_entity_poly.pdbx_strand_id
1 'polypeptide(L)'
;MNDLKFEPKHNLVAMLDESIPEAEGYRDMIRFLRRTKYVYAMCAKPIVYARLIKSFWRTAEVLTDEAGVTVVRGNITRQLQLTVSEESIRTALRIDEDEIGASDELTTAECQTCFINMGHPPIFPKQQFVRARLGKVWKLLCYVIQQCMSRRSAGFDNFPSDIASPIVAIAENRPFNMSKWIMKGFVFNLVKGKRFKFLMYPRFLQLMINIAHPIIREEGVNGDLLVTEDMNALSYRKMSIGNVAEVQMFDYMLHISNNDEDIEEVYHHISQGEVVNPEELIDELPDALKTESEREEESDSKSEYEDDESDH
;
A
#
# COMPACT_ATOMS: atom_id res chain seq x y z
N MET A 1 -12.09 14.82 -26.57
CA MET A 1 -11.24 13.81 -25.89
C MET A 1 -12.12 13.09 -24.91
N ASN A 2 -12.25 11.76 -25.03
CA ASN A 2 -13.19 10.97 -24.23
C ASN A 2 -12.93 11.17 -22.74
N ASP A 3 -14.00 11.35 -21.97
CA ASP A 3 -13.91 11.39 -20.52
C ASP A 3 -13.32 10.07 -20.01
N LEU A 4 -12.22 10.18 -19.25
CA LEU A 4 -11.60 9.03 -18.62
C LEU A 4 -12.59 8.41 -17.63
N LYS A 5 -12.76 7.09 -17.69
CA LYS A 5 -13.65 6.36 -16.79
C LYS A 5 -13.12 6.45 -15.36
N PHE A 6 -14.03 6.65 -14.40
CA PHE A 6 -13.76 6.39 -12.99
C PHE A 6 -14.18 4.96 -12.63
N GLU A 7 -13.35 4.24 -11.88
CA GLU A 7 -13.67 2.90 -11.40
C GLU A 7 -13.79 2.93 -9.86
N PRO A 8 -15.01 2.92 -9.30
CA PRO A 8 -15.23 3.01 -7.85
C PRO A 8 -14.56 1.87 -7.07
N LYS A 9 -14.31 0.73 -7.73
CA LYS A 9 -13.69 -0.47 -7.14
C LYS A 9 -12.17 -0.48 -7.16
N HIS A 10 -11.54 0.59 -7.64
CA HIS A 10 -10.10 0.73 -7.72
C HIS A 10 -9.57 1.64 -6.62
N ASN A 11 -8.46 1.25 -6.00
CA ASN A 11 -7.80 1.99 -4.92
C ASN A 11 -8.76 2.23 -3.74
N LEU A 12 -9.42 1.14 -3.30
CA LEU A 12 -10.33 1.15 -2.14
C LEU A 12 -9.59 1.54 -0.85
N VAL A 13 -10.35 1.97 0.15
CA VAL A 13 -9.89 2.01 1.55
C VAL A 13 -10.04 0.61 2.15
N ALA A 14 -8.97 0.08 2.74
CA ALA A 14 -9.03 -1.17 3.46
C ALA A 14 -9.82 -1.00 4.77
N MET A 15 -10.78 -1.89 5.01
CA MET A 15 -11.46 -2.01 6.28
C MET A 15 -10.74 -3.13 7.01
N LEU A 16 -9.95 -2.75 7.99
CA LEU A 16 -9.20 -3.64 8.86
C LEU A 16 -9.79 -3.49 10.25
N ASP A 17 -11.11 -3.61 10.41
CA ASP A 17 -11.81 -3.47 11.69
C ASP A 17 -12.18 -4.84 12.25
N GLU A 18 -11.62 -5.16 13.41
CA GLU A 18 -11.86 -6.41 14.12
C GLU A 18 -13.19 -6.46 14.89
N SER A 19 -13.83 -5.30 15.12
CA SER A 19 -15.02 -5.22 15.96
C SER A 19 -16.30 -5.72 15.26
N ILE A 20 -16.28 -5.82 13.93
CA ILE A 20 -17.45 -6.25 13.17
C ILE A 20 -17.63 -7.78 13.19
N PRO A 21 -18.86 -8.30 13.18
CA PRO A 21 -19.11 -9.75 13.17
C PRO A 21 -18.47 -10.48 11.99
N GLU A 22 -18.49 -9.88 10.78
CA GLU A 22 -17.95 -10.51 9.58
C GLU A 22 -16.43 -10.69 9.59
N ALA A 23 -15.71 -10.00 10.48
CA ALA A 23 -14.26 -10.07 10.62
C ALA A 23 -13.79 -11.22 11.52
N GLU A 24 -14.68 -11.90 12.25
CA GLU A 24 -14.33 -12.92 13.25
C GLU A 24 -13.36 -13.99 12.71
N GLY A 25 -13.62 -14.48 11.49
CA GLY A 25 -12.79 -15.50 10.84
C GLY A 25 -11.51 -14.99 10.18
N TYR A 26 -11.14 -13.73 10.41
CA TYR A 26 -10.05 -13.02 9.71
C TYR A 26 -9.14 -12.22 10.65
N ARG A 27 -9.39 -12.26 11.96
CA ARG A 27 -8.73 -11.40 12.97
C ARG A 27 -7.21 -11.43 12.86
N ASP A 28 -6.61 -12.61 12.75
CA ASP A 28 -5.15 -12.74 12.68
C ASP A 28 -4.56 -12.05 11.44
N MET A 29 -5.22 -12.17 10.28
CA MET A 29 -4.81 -11.46 9.07
C MET A 29 -5.04 -9.95 9.16
N ILE A 30 -6.12 -9.51 9.83
CA ILE A 30 -6.37 -8.08 10.08
C ILE A 30 -5.24 -7.50 10.93
N ARG A 31 -4.91 -8.15 12.06
CA ARG A 31 -3.81 -7.74 12.94
C ARG A 31 -2.49 -7.71 12.19
N PHE A 32 -2.19 -8.77 11.44
CA PHE A 32 -1.00 -8.83 10.61
C PHE A 32 -0.92 -7.62 9.66
N LEU A 33 -1.99 -7.32 8.91
CA LEU A 33 -2.03 -6.19 7.97
C LEU A 33 -1.88 -4.83 8.67
N ARG A 34 -2.51 -4.66 9.83
CA ARG A 34 -2.38 -3.44 10.66
C ARG A 34 -0.94 -3.18 11.10
N ARG A 35 -0.18 -4.26 11.34
CA ARG A 35 1.23 -4.21 11.75
C ARG A 35 2.22 -4.00 10.60
N THR A 36 1.76 -4.12 9.35
CA THR A 36 2.66 -3.85 8.23
C THR A 36 2.94 -2.35 8.10
N LYS A 37 4.15 -2.00 7.66
CA LYS A 37 4.50 -0.63 7.24
C LYS A 37 3.61 -0.05 6.13
N TYR A 38 2.79 -0.87 5.48
CA TYR A 38 1.85 -0.44 4.44
C TYR A 38 0.46 -0.06 4.97
N VAL A 39 0.19 -0.16 6.28
CA VAL A 39 -1.15 0.07 6.86
C VAL A 39 -1.72 1.43 6.47
N TYR A 40 -0.89 2.48 6.49
CA TYR A 40 -1.29 3.81 6.07
C TYR A 40 -1.69 3.85 4.59
N ALA A 41 -0.87 3.30 3.69
CA ALA A 41 -1.18 3.23 2.26
C ALA A 41 -2.51 2.48 1.99
N MET A 42 -2.76 1.40 2.74
CA MET A 42 -3.98 0.59 2.63
C MET A 42 -5.23 1.35 3.12
N CYS A 43 -5.12 2.16 4.18
CA CYS A 43 -6.27 2.69 4.91
C CYS A 43 -6.50 4.21 4.77
N ALA A 44 -5.51 4.99 4.33
CA ALA A 44 -5.63 6.44 4.26
C ALA A 44 -6.80 6.88 3.36
N LYS A 45 -7.70 7.72 3.91
CA LYS A 45 -8.94 8.16 3.26
C LYS A 45 -8.97 9.68 3.09
N PRO A 46 -8.23 10.22 2.10
CA PRO A 46 -8.29 11.66 1.82
C PRO A 46 -9.62 12.04 1.16
N ILE A 47 -10.03 13.31 1.30
CA ILE A 47 -11.11 13.89 0.48
C ILE A 47 -10.60 14.03 -0.96
N VAL A 48 -11.15 13.25 -1.89
CA VAL A 48 -10.71 13.24 -3.29
C VAL A 48 -11.54 14.18 -4.15
N TYR A 49 -10.88 15.15 -4.80
CA TYR A 49 -11.52 16.10 -5.70
C TYR A 49 -11.45 15.64 -7.16
N ALA A 50 -12.61 15.40 -7.77
CA ALA A 50 -12.74 14.88 -9.12
C ALA A 50 -12.05 15.80 -10.14
N ARG A 51 -12.16 17.13 -10.01
CA ARG A 51 -11.48 18.09 -10.90
C ARG A 51 -9.97 17.90 -10.94
N LEU A 52 -9.33 17.68 -9.79
CA LEU A 52 -7.88 17.58 -9.66
C LEU A 52 -7.38 16.28 -10.31
N ILE A 53 -8.02 15.16 -9.96
CA ILE A 53 -7.70 13.84 -10.53
C ILE A 53 -7.91 13.81 -12.04
N LYS A 54 -9.03 14.39 -12.52
CA LYS A 54 -9.31 14.48 -13.96
C LYS A 54 -8.30 15.38 -14.67
N SER A 55 -7.94 16.52 -14.09
CA SER A 55 -6.96 17.45 -14.68
C SER A 55 -5.60 16.76 -14.82
N PHE A 56 -5.15 16.10 -13.75
CA PHE A 56 -3.88 15.39 -13.75
C PHE A 56 -3.86 14.35 -14.85
N TRP A 57 -4.79 13.40 -14.86
CA TRP A 57 -4.78 12.32 -15.83
C TRP A 57 -5.01 12.78 -17.28
N ARG A 58 -5.69 13.91 -17.54
CA ARG A 58 -5.85 14.43 -18.91
C ARG A 58 -4.55 14.97 -19.50
N THR A 59 -3.67 15.50 -18.66
CA THR A 59 -2.42 16.15 -19.06
C THR A 59 -1.19 15.32 -18.76
N ALA A 60 -1.34 14.25 -17.98
CA ALA A 60 -0.25 13.44 -17.49
C ALA A 60 0.59 12.83 -18.63
N GLU A 61 1.90 13.00 -18.51
CA GLU A 61 2.93 12.48 -19.40
C GLU A 61 4.05 11.80 -18.60
N VAL A 62 4.73 10.85 -19.27
CA VAL A 62 5.90 10.17 -18.71
C VAL A 62 7.14 10.95 -19.14
N LEU A 63 7.98 11.33 -18.17
CA LEU A 63 9.26 11.97 -18.41
C LEU A 63 10.36 11.05 -17.88
N THR A 64 11.40 10.84 -18.67
CA THR A 64 12.57 10.05 -18.29
C THR A 64 13.82 10.89 -18.53
N ASP A 65 14.67 11.01 -17.52
CA ASP A 65 15.93 11.76 -17.62
C ASP A 65 17.07 10.91 -18.19
N GLU A 66 18.25 11.54 -18.36
CA GLU A 66 19.45 10.87 -18.89
C GLU A 66 19.97 9.75 -17.98
N ALA A 67 19.66 9.80 -16.68
CA ALA A 67 20.01 8.76 -15.71
C ALA A 67 19.00 7.58 -15.73
N GLY A 68 17.94 7.67 -16.56
CA GLY A 68 16.89 6.66 -16.66
C GLY A 68 15.83 6.76 -15.56
N VAL A 69 15.86 7.79 -14.72
CA VAL A 69 14.84 8.04 -13.70
C VAL A 69 13.57 8.48 -14.39
N THR A 70 12.48 7.79 -14.10
CA THR A 70 11.17 8.04 -14.72
C THR A 70 10.22 8.68 -13.71
N VAL A 71 9.57 9.77 -14.13
CA VAL A 71 8.52 10.48 -13.37
C VAL A 71 7.26 10.65 -14.23
N VAL A 72 6.12 10.87 -13.59
CA VAL A 72 4.87 11.22 -14.27
C VAL A 72 4.48 12.64 -13.87
N ARG A 73 4.40 13.54 -14.84
CA ARG A 73 4.03 14.93 -14.60
C ARG A 73 2.66 15.24 -15.18
N GLY A 74 1.82 15.97 -14.45
CA GLY A 74 0.52 16.42 -14.93
C GLY A 74 0.00 17.66 -14.20
N ASN A 75 -0.88 18.40 -14.84
CA ASN A 75 -1.51 19.61 -14.29
C ASN A 75 -2.65 19.26 -13.33
N ILE A 76 -2.66 19.81 -12.13
CA ILE A 76 -3.78 19.64 -11.17
C ILE A 76 -4.76 20.82 -11.20
N THR A 77 -4.25 22.02 -11.52
CA THR A 77 -5.04 23.21 -11.87
C THR A 77 -4.45 23.85 -13.13
N ARG A 78 -4.92 25.04 -13.54
CA ARG A 78 -4.29 25.75 -14.67
C ARG A 78 -2.88 26.26 -14.33
N GLN A 79 -2.59 26.47 -13.06
CA GLN A 79 -1.36 27.10 -12.57
C GLN A 79 -0.43 26.11 -11.87
N LEU A 80 -0.97 24.98 -11.40
CA LEU A 80 -0.23 24.03 -10.56
C LEU A 80 -0.04 22.69 -11.28
N GLN A 81 1.14 22.11 -11.05
CA GLN A 81 1.53 20.81 -11.56
C GLN A 81 1.90 19.88 -10.41
N LEU A 82 1.68 18.59 -10.63
CA LEU A 82 2.17 17.53 -9.76
C LEU A 82 3.18 16.70 -10.55
N THR A 83 4.32 16.41 -9.92
CA THR A 83 5.26 15.40 -10.40
C THR A 83 5.18 14.20 -9.46
N VAL A 84 4.84 13.04 -10.01
CA VAL A 84 4.81 11.75 -9.32
C VAL A 84 6.13 11.03 -9.59
N SER A 85 6.91 10.86 -8.54
CA SER A 85 8.15 10.07 -8.46
C SER A 85 8.02 8.95 -7.42
N GLU A 86 8.94 7.98 -7.40
CA GLU A 86 9.01 6.97 -6.34
C GLU A 86 9.07 7.61 -4.94
N GLU A 87 9.87 8.67 -4.80
CA GLU A 87 10.00 9.46 -3.56
C GLU A 87 8.66 10.08 -3.15
N SER A 88 7.97 10.79 -4.05
CA SER A 88 6.67 11.39 -3.73
C SER A 88 5.62 10.35 -3.31
N ILE A 89 5.71 9.14 -3.86
CA ILE A 89 4.86 8.00 -3.48
C ILE A 89 5.23 7.53 -2.08
N ARG A 90 6.52 7.34 -1.77
CA ARG A 90 6.97 6.96 -0.42
C ARG A 90 6.51 7.97 0.62
N THR A 91 6.77 9.25 0.42
CA THR A 91 6.37 10.32 1.33
C THR A 91 4.86 10.36 1.52
N ALA A 92 4.09 10.33 0.43
CA ALA A 92 2.63 10.44 0.50
C ALA A 92 1.94 9.21 1.08
N LEU A 93 2.53 8.02 0.93
CA LEU A 93 1.99 6.75 1.40
C LEU A 93 2.66 6.23 2.67
N ARG A 94 3.64 6.97 3.21
CA ARG A 94 4.44 6.61 4.38
C ARG A 94 5.03 5.21 4.25
N ILE A 95 5.69 4.99 3.11
CA ILE A 95 6.44 3.77 2.87
C ILE A 95 7.89 4.05 3.24
N ASP A 96 8.44 3.20 4.10
CA ASP A 96 9.79 3.32 4.64
C ASP A 96 10.88 3.34 3.55
N GLU A 97 12.01 3.97 3.88
CA GLU A 97 13.16 4.10 2.99
C GLU A 97 14.02 2.83 2.93
N ASP A 98 13.82 1.88 3.85
CA ASP A 98 14.48 0.57 3.88
C ASP A 98 14.23 -0.28 2.61
N GLU A 99 13.21 0.08 1.80
CA GLU A 99 12.91 -0.55 0.52
C GLU A 99 13.73 0.01 -0.66
N ILE A 100 14.48 1.09 -0.46
CA ILE A 100 15.30 1.68 -1.52
C ILE A 100 16.36 0.65 -1.95
N GLY A 101 16.36 0.35 -3.25
CA GLY A 101 17.25 -0.68 -3.82
C GLY A 101 16.68 -2.10 -3.79
N ALA A 102 15.58 -2.36 -3.07
CA ALA A 102 14.89 -3.64 -3.16
C ALA A 102 14.25 -3.86 -4.54
N SER A 103 14.01 -5.13 -4.90
CA SER A 103 13.29 -5.45 -6.13
C SER A 103 11.83 -5.07 -6.02
N ASP A 104 11.24 -4.60 -7.11
CA ASP A 104 9.80 -4.31 -7.23
C ASP A 104 9.03 -5.42 -7.98
N GLU A 105 9.71 -6.54 -8.25
CA GLU A 105 9.13 -7.73 -8.86
C GLU A 105 9.83 -8.99 -8.31
N LEU A 106 9.04 -10.03 -8.06
CA LEU A 106 9.53 -11.38 -7.76
C LEU A 106 9.38 -12.27 -9.00
N THR A 107 10.23 -13.29 -9.12
CA THR A 107 10.11 -14.24 -10.22
C THR A 107 8.77 -14.98 -10.13
N THR A 108 8.25 -15.41 -11.28
CA THR A 108 7.02 -16.22 -11.31
C THR A 108 7.18 -17.49 -10.47
N ALA A 109 8.38 -18.09 -10.43
CA ALA A 109 8.65 -19.31 -9.67
C ALA A 109 8.60 -19.06 -8.14
N GLU A 110 9.19 -17.97 -7.66
CA GLU A 110 9.08 -17.57 -6.25
C GLU A 110 7.62 -17.37 -5.86
N CYS A 111 6.86 -16.64 -6.69
CA CYS A 111 5.44 -16.43 -6.45
C CYS A 111 4.65 -17.75 -6.44
N GLN A 112 4.93 -18.67 -7.35
CA GLN A 112 4.27 -19.98 -7.41
C GLN A 112 4.51 -20.79 -6.15
N THR A 113 5.75 -20.85 -5.68
CA THR A 113 6.12 -21.56 -4.45
C THR A 113 5.37 -21.00 -3.25
N CYS A 114 5.39 -19.69 -3.05
CA CYS A 114 4.69 -19.06 -1.93
C CYS A 114 3.17 -19.29 -1.99
N PHE A 115 2.55 -19.17 -3.18
CA PHE A 115 1.12 -19.45 -3.33
C PHE A 115 0.75 -20.90 -3.00
N ILE A 116 1.60 -21.86 -3.34
CA ILE A 116 1.41 -23.26 -2.95
C ILE A 116 1.51 -23.41 -1.42
N ASN A 117 2.46 -22.71 -0.78
CA ASN A 117 2.59 -22.69 0.68
C ASN A 117 1.38 -22.04 1.39
N MET A 118 0.70 -21.08 0.73
CA MET A 118 -0.58 -20.50 1.16
C MET A 118 -1.80 -21.42 0.90
N GLY A 119 -1.58 -22.63 0.40
CA GLY A 119 -2.64 -23.61 0.12
C GLY A 119 -3.25 -23.53 -1.28
N HIS A 120 -2.68 -22.75 -2.20
CA HIS A 120 -3.11 -22.78 -3.60
C HIS A 120 -2.71 -24.12 -4.23
N PRO A 121 -3.57 -24.76 -5.04
CA PRO A 121 -3.18 -25.97 -5.77
C PRO A 121 -1.99 -25.72 -6.72
N PRO A 122 -1.25 -26.76 -7.13
CA PRO A 122 -0.09 -26.60 -8.02
C PRO A 122 -0.38 -25.72 -9.23
N ILE A 123 0.50 -24.75 -9.48
CA ILE A 123 0.39 -23.77 -10.56
C ILE A 123 1.38 -24.17 -11.66
N PHE A 124 0.87 -24.50 -12.84
CA PHE A 124 1.72 -24.88 -13.96
C PHE A 124 2.25 -23.65 -14.71
N PRO A 125 3.35 -23.78 -15.49
CA PRO A 125 3.86 -22.70 -16.32
C PRO A 125 2.74 -22.09 -17.19
N LYS A 126 2.71 -20.75 -17.27
CA LYS A 126 1.70 -19.94 -18.00
C LYS A 126 0.31 -19.88 -17.36
N GLN A 127 0.05 -20.55 -16.23
CA GLN A 127 -1.19 -20.35 -15.48
C GLN A 127 -1.10 -19.07 -14.63
N GLN A 128 -2.25 -18.41 -14.47
CA GLN A 128 -2.39 -17.26 -13.58
C GLN A 128 -2.65 -17.72 -12.15
N PHE A 129 -2.32 -16.87 -11.20
CA PHE A 129 -2.68 -17.05 -9.79
C PHE A 129 -4.18 -16.83 -9.64
N VAL A 130 -4.89 -17.74 -8.97
CA VAL A 130 -6.36 -17.69 -8.84
C VAL A 130 -6.74 -17.54 -7.38
N ARG A 131 -7.17 -16.33 -6.99
CA ARG A 131 -7.58 -16.02 -5.61
C ARG A 131 -8.66 -16.97 -5.09
N ALA A 132 -9.62 -17.33 -5.94
CA ALA A 132 -10.74 -18.19 -5.56
C ALA A 132 -10.32 -19.57 -5.03
N ARG A 133 -9.10 -20.01 -5.36
CA ARG A 133 -8.53 -21.32 -4.98
C ARG A 133 -7.75 -21.30 -3.66
N LEU A 134 -7.71 -20.17 -2.96
CA LEU A 134 -7.11 -20.05 -1.63
C LEU A 134 -8.16 -20.19 -0.52
N GLY A 135 -7.70 -20.49 0.69
CA GLY A 135 -8.48 -20.35 1.92
C GLY A 135 -8.94 -18.90 2.16
N LYS A 136 -9.97 -18.71 2.99
CA LYS A 136 -10.60 -17.39 3.17
C LYS A 136 -9.62 -16.36 3.74
N VAL A 137 -8.69 -16.77 4.60
CA VAL A 137 -7.71 -15.86 5.23
C VAL A 137 -6.73 -15.33 4.19
N TRP A 138 -6.15 -16.22 3.36
CA TRP A 138 -5.26 -15.82 2.27
C TRP A 138 -5.97 -15.07 1.13
N LYS A 139 -7.25 -15.36 0.89
CA LYS A 139 -8.09 -14.56 -0.02
C LYS A 139 -8.17 -13.10 0.43
N LEU A 140 -8.27 -12.84 1.75
CA LEU A 140 -8.31 -11.48 2.30
C LEU A 140 -7.02 -10.73 2.01
N LEU A 141 -5.85 -11.34 2.25
CA LEU A 141 -4.56 -10.73 1.91
C LEU A 141 -4.50 -10.32 0.43
N CYS A 142 -4.82 -11.26 -0.46
CA CYS A 142 -4.85 -11.01 -1.90
C CYS A 142 -5.84 -9.88 -2.25
N TYR A 143 -6.99 -9.84 -1.57
CA TYR A 143 -8.02 -8.82 -1.80
C TYR A 143 -7.49 -7.43 -1.41
N VAL A 144 -6.96 -7.27 -0.21
CA VAL A 144 -6.50 -5.97 0.29
C VAL A 144 -5.43 -5.38 -0.63
N ILE A 145 -4.38 -6.15 -0.96
CA ILE A 145 -3.29 -5.66 -1.82
C ILE A 145 -3.80 -5.34 -3.22
N GLN A 146 -4.64 -6.21 -3.79
CA GLN A 146 -5.16 -6.01 -5.14
C GLN A 146 -6.13 -4.83 -5.24
N GLN A 147 -7.09 -4.68 -4.33
CA GLN A 147 -8.12 -3.65 -4.42
C GLN A 147 -7.64 -2.29 -3.89
N CYS A 148 -6.81 -2.28 -2.85
CA CYS A 148 -6.43 -1.05 -2.17
C CYS A 148 -5.12 -0.46 -2.74
N MET A 149 -4.16 -1.29 -3.15
CA MET A 149 -2.82 -0.82 -3.54
C MET A 149 -2.47 -1.01 -5.02
N SER A 150 -3.11 -1.97 -5.72
CA SER A 150 -2.70 -2.31 -7.08
C SER A 150 -3.31 -1.45 -8.18
N ARG A 151 -2.64 -1.46 -9.34
CA ARG A 151 -3.06 -0.80 -10.59
C ARG A 151 -4.31 -1.41 -11.24
N ARG A 152 -4.89 -2.45 -10.64
CA ARG A 152 -5.94 -3.26 -11.25
C ARG A 152 -7.31 -2.58 -11.12
N SER A 153 -8.06 -2.57 -12.21
CA SER A 153 -9.42 -2.01 -12.28
C SER A 153 -10.50 -3.03 -12.67
N ALA A 154 -10.12 -4.25 -13.04
CA ALA A 154 -11.06 -5.32 -13.39
C ALA A 154 -10.43 -6.71 -13.31
N GLY A 155 -11.26 -7.75 -13.40
CA GLY A 155 -10.83 -9.15 -13.48
C GLY A 155 -10.07 -9.60 -12.24
N PHE A 156 -10.67 -9.46 -11.07
CA PHE A 156 -9.98 -9.54 -9.78
C PHE A 156 -9.60 -10.95 -9.33
N ASP A 157 -10.25 -12.00 -9.84
CA ASP A 157 -9.97 -13.36 -9.36
C ASP A 157 -8.67 -13.97 -9.90
N ASN A 158 -8.23 -13.56 -11.08
CA ASN A 158 -6.98 -14.04 -11.65
C ASN A 158 -5.97 -12.90 -11.72
N PHE A 159 -4.71 -13.14 -11.38
CA PHE A 159 -3.69 -12.09 -11.51
C PHE A 159 -2.33 -12.63 -11.97
N PRO A 160 -1.49 -11.79 -12.64
CA PRO A 160 -0.15 -12.16 -13.06
C PRO A 160 0.85 -12.03 -11.90
N SER A 161 2.10 -12.44 -12.16
CA SER A 161 3.20 -12.37 -11.19
C SER A 161 3.49 -10.95 -10.71
N ASP A 162 3.25 -9.93 -11.52
CA ASP A 162 3.43 -8.52 -11.12
C ASP A 162 2.54 -8.14 -9.92
N ILE A 163 1.30 -8.64 -9.86
CA ILE A 163 0.39 -8.41 -8.74
C ILE A 163 0.63 -9.42 -7.62
N ALA A 164 1.08 -10.63 -7.94
CA ALA A 164 1.45 -11.64 -6.94
C ALA A 164 2.70 -11.23 -6.15
N SER A 165 3.64 -10.51 -6.76
CA SER A 165 4.92 -10.11 -6.16
C SER A 165 4.75 -9.38 -4.82
N PRO A 166 3.99 -8.27 -4.71
CA PRO A 166 3.81 -7.61 -3.42
C PRO A 166 3.01 -8.44 -2.41
N ILE A 167 2.09 -9.29 -2.87
CA ILE A 167 1.34 -10.21 -1.98
C ILE A 167 2.32 -11.17 -1.30
N VAL A 168 3.23 -11.75 -2.08
CA VAL A 168 4.24 -12.69 -1.61
C VAL A 168 5.29 -11.99 -0.76
N ALA A 169 5.74 -10.80 -1.15
CA ALA A 169 6.68 -10.03 -0.36
C ALA A 169 6.13 -9.72 1.05
N ILE A 170 4.87 -9.28 1.13
CA ILE A 170 4.18 -9.06 2.41
C ILE A 170 4.02 -10.39 3.15
N ALA A 171 3.54 -11.42 2.46
CA ALA A 171 3.31 -12.75 3.03
C ALA A 171 4.60 -13.45 3.48
N GLU A 172 5.79 -13.04 3.05
CA GLU A 172 7.08 -13.62 3.48
C GLU A 172 7.96 -12.63 4.27
N ASN A 173 7.45 -11.42 4.54
CA ASN A 173 8.18 -10.31 5.14
C ASN A 173 9.51 -10.01 4.43
N ARG A 174 9.48 -10.03 3.09
CA ARG A 174 10.64 -9.84 2.23
C ARG A 174 10.78 -8.37 1.83
N PRO A 175 12.00 -7.81 1.78
CA PRO A 175 12.23 -6.49 1.21
C PRO A 175 11.69 -6.39 -0.22
N PHE A 176 10.86 -5.39 -0.48
CA PHE A 176 10.20 -5.19 -1.76
C PHE A 176 9.94 -3.71 -1.97
N ASN A 177 10.27 -3.17 -3.14
CA ASN A 177 10.09 -1.76 -3.42
C ASN A 177 8.64 -1.47 -3.87
N MET A 178 7.78 -1.21 -2.90
CA MET A 178 6.35 -0.95 -3.10
C MET A 178 6.13 0.36 -3.85
N SER A 179 6.94 1.39 -3.55
CA SER A 179 6.84 2.70 -4.20
C SER A 179 7.10 2.63 -5.71
N LYS A 180 8.12 1.88 -6.13
CA LYS A 180 8.44 1.61 -7.54
C LYS A 180 7.39 0.76 -8.22
N TRP A 181 6.85 -0.24 -7.53
CA TRP A 181 5.75 -1.05 -8.05
C TRP A 181 4.49 -0.20 -8.34
N ILE A 182 4.13 0.71 -7.43
CA ILE A 182 3.03 1.68 -7.63
C ILE A 182 3.37 2.63 -8.79
N MET A 183 4.61 3.12 -8.86
CA MET A 183 5.08 4.00 -9.94
C MET A 183 4.97 3.35 -11.32
N LYS A 184 5.36 2.06 -11.45
CA LYS A 184 5.12 1.27 -12.68
C LYS A 184 3.63 1.22 -13.04
N GLY A 185 2.73 1.24 -12.05
CA GLY A 185 1.29 1.39 -12.26
C GLY A 185 0.91 2.70 -12.95
N PHE A 186 1.43 3.83 -12.47
CA PHE A 186 1.22 5.16 -13.08
C PHE A 186 1.70 5.21 -14.53
N VAL A 187 2.94 4.78 -14.77
CA VAL A 187 3.53 4.73 -16.12
C VAL A 187 2.70 3.84 -17.04
N PHE A 188 2.31 2.65 -16.57
CA PHE A 188 1.53 1.72 -17.36
C PHE A 188 0.15 2.26 -17.76
N ASN A 189 -0.49 3.07 -16.92
CA ASN A 189 -1.77 3.72 -17.26
C ASN A 189 -1.63 4.71 -18.44
N LEU A 190 -0.44 5.29 -18.62
CA LEU A 190 -0.13 6.24 -19.69
C LEU A 190 0.36 5.55 -20.97
N VAL A 191 1.14 4.48 -20.83
CA VAL A 191 1.70 3.74 -21.97
C VAL A 191 0.66 2.81 -22.61
N LYS A 192 -0.34 2.35 -21.84
CA LYS A 192 -1.47 1.62 -22.42
C LYS A 192 -2.25 2.50 -23.39
N GLY A 193 -2.71 1.88 -24.48
CA GLY A 193 -3.51 2.58 -25.49
C GLY A 193 -4.73 3.30 -24.87
N LYS A 194 -5.07 4.47 -25.42
CA LYS A 194 -6.05 5.44 -24.88
C LYS A 194 -7.37 4.84 -24.37
N ARG A 195 -7.84 3.72 -24.94
CA ARG A 195 -9.07 3.02 -24.53
C ARG A 195 -9.02 2.38 -23.14
N PHE A 196 -7.83 2.20 -22.58
CA PHE A 196 -7.62 1.54 -21.29
C PHE A 196 -7.20 2.50 -20.18
N LYS A 197 -6.92 3.76 -20.52
CA LYS A 197 -6.59 4.80 -19.55
C LYS A 197 -7.84 5.15 -18.75
N PHE A 198 -7.68 5.28 -17.44
CA PHE A 198 -8.77 5.62 -16.52
C PHE A 198 -8.22 6.51 -15.39
N LEU A 199 -9.11 6.99 -14.52
CA LEU A 199 -8.74 7.76 -13.33
C LEU A 199 -8.15 6.81 -12.27
N MET A 200 -6.87 6.47 -12.42
CA MET A 200 -6.14 5.53 -11.55
C MET A 200 -5.65 6.23 -10.27
N TYR A 201 -5.54 5.46 -9.19
CA TYR A 201 -5.03 5.86 -7.87
C TYR A 201 -5.57 7.20 -7.33
N PRO A 202 -6.90 7.41 -7.30
CA PRO A 202 -7.49 8.65 -6.82
C PRO A 202 -7.03 9.04 -5.40
N ARG A 203 -6.93 8.08 -4.46
CA ARG A 203 -6.48 8.37 -3.08
C ARG A 203 -5.01 8.76 -3.06
N PHE A 204 -4.15 7.98 -3.72
CA PHE A 204 -2.72 8.23 -3.69
C PHE A 204 -2.36 9.56 -4.36
N LEU A 205 -3.00 9.88 -5.50
CA LEU A 205 -2.87 11.19 -6.13
C LEU A 205 -3.32 12.31 -5.22
N GLN A 206 -4.44 12.15 -4.52
CA GLN A 206 -4.91 13.18 -3.61
C GLN A 206 -3.96 13.37 -2.41
N LEU A 207 -3.39 12.30 -1.86
CA LEU A 207 -2.38 12.40 -0.79
C LEU A 207 -1.14 13.18 -1.27
N MET A 208 -0.63 12.84 -2.47
CA MET A 208 0.49 13.57 -3.07
C MET A 208 0.16 15.05 -3.33
N ILE A 209 -1.06 15.35 -3.80
CA ILE A 209 -1.53 16.74 -3.99
C ILE A 209 -1.60 17.47 -2.65
N ASN A 210 -2.12 16.82 -1.61
CA ASN A 210 -2.28 17.44 -0.28
C ASN A 210 -0.94 17.80 0.36
N ILE A 211 0.13 17.08 0.01
CA ILE A 211 1.50 17.36 0.46
C ILE A 211 2.13 18.44 -0.41
N ALA A 212 2.08 18.28 -1.74
CA ALA A 212 2.73 19.21 -2.67
C ALA A 212 2.04 20.59 -2.72
N HIS A 213 0.74 20.65 -2.45
CA HIS A 213 -0.08 21.86 -2.59
C HIS A 213 -1.14 21.97 -1.47
N PRO A 214 -0.73 22.20 -0.20
CA PRO A 214 -1.62 22.16 0.96
C PRO A 214 -2.76 23.19 0.93
N ILE A 215 -2.60 24.28 0.18
CA ILE A 215 -3.58 25.37 0.07
C ILE A 215 -4.84 24.95 -0.72
N ILE A 216 -4.75 23.93 -1.59
CA ILE A 216 -5.89 23.49 -2.43
C ILE A 216 -7.00 22.79 -1.60
N ARG A 217 -6.73 22.45 -0.34
CA ARG A 217 -7.60 21.63 0.52
C ARG A 217 -9.02 22.17 0.69
N GLU A 218 -9.25 23.47 0.53
CA GLU A 218 -10.50 24.15 0.94
C GLU A 218 -11.40 24.62 -0.22
N GLU A 219 -10.93 24.61 -1.47
CA GLU A 219 -11.73 25.08 -2.60
C GLU A 219 -12.63 23.94 -3.15
N GLY A 220 -13.68 23.60 -2.41
CA GLY A 220 -14.68 22.60 -2.80
C GLY A 220 -16.00 23.22 -3.22
N VAL A 221 -16.24 23.32 -4.53
CA VAL A 221 -17.58 23.57 -5.09
C VAL A 221 -18.46 22.35 -4.77
N ASN A 222 -19.67 22.57 -4.22
CA ASN A 222 -20.64 21.50 -3.95
C ASN A 222 -20.77 20.53 -5.14
N GLY A 223 -20.43 19.25 -4.93
CA GLY A 223 -20.58 18.16 -5.92
C GLY A 223 -19.32 17.72 -6.68
N ASP A 224 -18.12 18.23 -6.36
CA ASP A 224 -16.85 17.84 -7.02
C ASP A 224 -16.13 16.64 -6.35
N LEU A 225 -16.75 15.94 -5.42
CA LEU A 225 -16.11 14.83 -4.72
C LEU A 225 -16.15 13.54 -5.55
N LEU A 226 -15.01 12.86 -5.64
CA LEU A 226 -14.88 11.56 -6.26
C LEU A 226 -14.91 10.49 -5.17
N VAL A 227 -16.07 9.85 -5.00
CA VAL A 227 -16.27 8.85 -3.94
C VAL A 227 -15.77 7.48 -4.41
N THR A 228 -14.70 6.98 -3.81
CA THR A 228 -14.28 5.57 -3.92
C THR A 228 -15.19 4.68 -3.10
N GLU A 229 -15.40 3.43 -3.52
CA GLU A 229 -15.97 2.44 -2.60
C GLU A 229 -14.97 2.20 -1.45
N ASP A 230 -15.48 1.74 -0.31
CA ASP A 230 -14.64 1.23 0.78
C ASP A 230 -14.84 -0.28 0.88
N MET A 231 -13.84 -0.99 1.41
CA MET A 231 -14.11 -2.31 1.94
C MET A 231 -15.20 -2.24 3.01
N ASN A 232 -16.05 -3.26 3.04
CA ASN A 232 -17.17 -3.33 3.98
C ASN A 232 -17.47 -4.80 4.32
N ALA A 233 -18.51 -5.06 5.12
CA ALA A 233 -18.91 -6.41 5.50
C ALA A 233 -19.09 -7.36 4.30
N LEU A 234 -19.53 -6.87 3.13
CA LEU A 234 -19.66 -7.69 1.92
C LEU A 234 -18.29 -8.12 1.36
N SER A 235 -17.22 -7.35 1.58
CA SER A 235 -15.86 -7.75 1.20
C SER A 235 -15.45 -9.03 1.93
N TYR A 236 -15.70 -9.11 3.24
CA TYR A 236 -15.44 -10.30 4.05
C TYR A 236 -16.28 -11.49 3.63
N ARG A 237 -17.59 -11.29 3.43
CA ARG A 237 -18.49 -12.34 2.95
C ARG A 237 -18.04 -12.93 1.60
N LYS A 238 -17.50 -12.11 0.69
CA LYS A 238 -16.92 -12.60 -0.57
C LYS A 238 -15.74 -13.54 -0.35
N MET A 239 -14.91 -13.30 0.69
CA MET A 239 -13.74 -14.15 0.96
C MET A 239 -14.15 -15.51 1.50
N SER A 240 -15.32 -15.61 2.15
CA SER A 240 -15.91 -16.86 2.61
C SER A 240 -16.57 -17.70 1.49
N ILE A 241 -16.63 -17.20 0.25
CA ILE A 241 -17.22 -17.95 -0.86
C ILE A 241 -16.28 -19.08 -1.30
N GLY A 242 -16.86 -20.27 -1.44
CA GLY A 242 -16.18 -21.49 -1.86
C GLY A 242 -15.74 -22.35 -0.67
N ASN A 243 -15.60 -23.65 -0.91
CA ASN A 243 -15.16 -24.62 0.10
C ASN A 243 -13.72 -25.05 -0.17
N VAL A 244 -12.77 -24.16 0.14
CA VAL A 244 -11.33 -24.44 0.06
C VAL A 244 -10.80 -24.59 1.48
N ALA A 245 -10.03 -25.66 1.73
CA ALA A 245 -9.42 -25.87 3.04
C ALA A 245 -8.49 -24.70 3.39
N GLU A 246 -8.56 -24.25 4.63
CA GLU A 246 -7.68 -23.20 5.13
C GLU A 246 -6.30 -23.80 5.44
N VAL A 247 -5.25 -23.12 5.01
CA VAL A 247 -3.87 -23.40 5.43
C VAL A 247 -3.48 -22.30 6.43
N GLN A 248 -2.83 -22.70 7.51
CA GLN A 248 -2.40 -21.77 8.56
C GLN A 248 -1.53 -20.65 7.97
N MET A 249 -1.70 -19.43 8.50
CA MET A 249 -0.76 -18.34 8.25
C MET A 249 0.65 -18.74 8.71
N PHE A 250 1.68 -18.15 8.11
CA PHE A 250 3.05 -18.45 8.55
C PHE A 250 3.24 -17.97 10.00
N ASP A 251 4.00 -18.73 10.79
CA ASP A 251 4.08 -18.56 12.25
C ASP A 251 4.45 -17.13 12.67
N TYR A 252 5.37 -16.49 11.95
CA TYR A 252 5.78 -15.13 12.25
C TYR A 252 4.64 -14.11 12.04
N MET A 253 3.69 -14.37 11.13
CA MET A 253 2.53 -13.50 10.90
C MET A 253 1.56 -13.52 12.09
N LEU A 254 1.58 -14.60 12.88
CA LEU A 254 0.75 -14.77 14.09
C LEU A 254 1.43 -14.20 15.35
N HIS A 255 2.75 -14.04 15.33
CA HIS A 255 3.57 -13.77 16.52
C HIS A 255 4.47 -12.53 16.38
N ILE A 256 4.07 -11.49 15.63
CA ILE A 256 4.82 -10.23 15.53
C ILE A 256 4.87 -9.56 16.92
N SER A 257 6.07 -9.40 17.48
CA SER A 257 6.34 -8.98 18.86
C SER A 257 6.38 -7.46 19.08
N ASN A 258 5.33 -6.74 18.69
CA ASN A 258 5.20 -5.31 18.99
C ASN A 258 4.05 -5.09 19.99
N ASN A 259 4.15 -4.04 20.82
CA ASN A 259 3.09 -3.62 21.73
C ASN A 259 1.79 -3.40 20.94
N ASP A 260 0.77 -4.21 21.22
CA ASP A 260 -0.52 -4.13 20.54
C ASP A 260 -1.22 -2.77 20.74
N GLU A 261 -0.85 -2.01 21.76
CA GLU A 261 -1.44 -0.71 22.09
C GLU A 261 -1.10 0.37 21.04
N ASP A 262 0.16 0.48 20.60
CA ASP A 262 0.61 1.53 19.67
C ASP A 262 0.04 1.34 18.26
N ILE A 263 -0.13 0.08 17.84
CA ILE A 263 -0.67 -0.26 16.51
C ILE A 263 -2.17 0.03 16.41
N GLU A 264 -2.92 -0.25 17.48
CA GLU A 264 -4.35 0.11 17.53
C GLU A 264 -4.53 1.62 17.53
N GLU A 265 -3.64 2.36 18.19
CA GLU A 265 -3.64 3.82 18.16
C GLU A 265 -3.38 4.35 16.74
N VAL A 266 -2.37 3.84 16.03
CA VAL A 266 -2.09 4.20 14.63
C VAL A 266 -3.28 3.94 13.73
N TYR A 267 -3.85 2.73 13.79
CA TYR A 267 -5.01 2.39 12.98
C TYR A 267 -6.23 3.27 13.33
N HIS A 268 -6.45 3.54 14.62
CA HIS A 268 -7.54 4.40 15.09
C HIS A 268 -7.43 5.79 14.47
N HIS A 269 -6.27 6.45 14.58
CA HIS A 269 -6.06 7.77 13.99
C HIS A 269 -6.24 7.77 12.47
N ILE A 270 -5.69 6.77 11.77
CA ILE A 270 -5.88 6.64 10.31
C ILE A 270 -7.37 6.49 9.95
N SER A 271 -8.11 5.70 10.73
CA SER A 271 -9.54 5.47 10.51
C SER A 271 -10.40 6.72 10.74
N GLN A 272 -9.95 7.62 11.62
CA GLN A 272 -10.58 8.93 11.86
C GLN A 272 -10.14 10.01 10.84
N GLY A 273 -9.16 9.70 9.98
CA GLY A 273 -8.64 10.64 8.98
C GLY A 273 -7.60 11.62 9.51
N GLU A 274 -7.01 11.35 10.67
CA GLU A 274 -5.97 12.16 11.29
C GLU A 274 -4.58 11.79 10.71
N VAL A 275 -3.75 12.80 10.44
CA VAL A 275 -2.42 12.65 9.86
C VAL A 275 -1.43 12.43 11.01
N VAL A 276 -1.18 11.18 11.40
CA VAL A 276 -0.20 10.84 12.47
C VAL A 276 1.24 11.06 12.01
N ASN A 277 2.16 11.68 12.75
CA ASN A 277 3.57 11.76 12.31
C ASN A 277 4.27 10.40 12.54
N PRO A 278 4.85 9.72 11.52
CA PRO A 278 5.50 8.42 11.71
C PRO A 278 6.69 8.45 12.66
N GLU A 279 7.41 9.58 12.75
CA GLU A 279 8.57 9.74 13.65
C GLU A 279 8.19 9.61 15.14
N GLU A 280 6.91 9.84 15.50
CA GLU A 280 6.43 9.65 16.88
C GLU A 280 6.19 8.17 17.25
N LEU A 281 6.30 7.24 16.29
CA LEU A 281 5.98 5.81 16.44
C LEU A 281 7.12 4.85 16.07
N ILE A 282 8.26 5.37 15.62
CA ILE A 282 9.42 4.57 15.19
C ILE A 282 10.46 4.42 16.31
N ASP A 283 10.41 5.25 17.36
CA ASP A 283 11.39 5.23 18.46
C ASP A 283 11.33 4.00 19.40
N GLU A 284 10.42 3.04 19.17
CA GLU A 284 10.30 1.82 20.00
C GLU A 284 10.37 0.50 19.20
N LEU A 285 11.25 0.42 18.19
CA LEU A 285 11.65 -0.89 17.63
C LEU A 285 12.60 -1.62 18.61
N PRO A 286 12.39 -2.92 18.90
CA PRO A 286 13.30 -3.68 19.76
C PRO A 286 14.71 -3.73 19.15
N ASP A 287 15.76 -3.59 19.97
CA ASP A 287 17.19 -3.58 19.58
C ASP A 287 17.61 -4.73 18.63
N ALA A 288 16.85 -5.83 18.62
CA ALA A 288 17.05 -6.97 17.74
C ALA A 288 16.78 -6.67 16.24
N LEU A 289 16.10 -5.58 15.91
CA LEU A 289 15.80 -5.15 14.54
C LEU A 289 16.51 -3.85 14.11
N LYS A 290 17.21 -3.17 15.03
CA LYS A 290 18.11 -2.04 14.71
C LYS A 290 19.26 -2.54 13.83
N THR A 291 19.53 -1.82 12.75
CA THR A 291 20.69 -2.03 11.86
C THR A 291 22.00 -1.79 12.61
N GLU A 292 23.13 -2.34 12.14
CA GLU A 292 24.44 -2.13 12.81
C GLU A 292 24.80 -0.64 12.93
N SER A 293 24.40 0.20 11.97
CA SER A 293 24.59 1.66 12.05
C SER A 293 23.80 2.33 13.16
N GLU A 294 22.57 1.89 13.42
CA GLU A 294 21.72 2.46 14.47
C GLU A 294 22.19 2.05 15.88
N ARG A 295 22.84 0.89 16.01
CA ARG A 295 23.46 0.46 17.28
C ARG A 295 24.74 1.23 17.60
N GLU A 296 25.48 1.65 16.58
CA GLU A 296 26.71 2.44 16.74
C GLU A 296 26.37 3.87 17.22
N GLU A 297 25.37 4.53 16.64
CA GLU A 297 24.93 5.88 17.06
C GLU A 297 24.40 5.91 18.51
N GLU A 298 23.67 4.88 18.93
CA GLU A 298 23.16 4.78 20.30
C GLU A 298 24.28 4.48 21.32
N SER A 299 25.34 3.79 20.89
CA SER A 299 26.53 3.52 21.72
C SER A 299 27.42 4.75 21.90
N ASP A 300 27.58 5.56 20.85
CA ASP A 300 28.33 6.82 20.92
C ASP A 300 27.59 7.82 21.82
N SER A 301 26.26 7.90 21.71
CA SER A 301 25.44 8.78 22.55
C SER A 301 25.46 8.42 24.04
N LYS A 302 25.65 7.15 24.41
CA LYS A 302 25.81 6.74 25.82
C LYS A 302 27.22 6.98 26.36
N SER A 303 28.24 6.93 25.49
CA SER A 303 29.62 7.18 25.90
C SER A 303 29.90 8.65 26.25
N GLU A 304 29.15 9.60 25.67
CA GLU A 304 29.31 11.03 25.96
C GLU A 304 28.74 11.47 27.32
N TYR A 305 27.94 10.64 28.01
CA TYR A 305 27.34 11.00 29.31
C TYR A 305 27.97 10.31 30.54
N GLU A 306 28.94 9.40 30.37
CA GLU A 306 29.59 8.71 31.50
C GLU A 306 30.91 9.36 31.97
N ASP A 307 31.42 10.39 31.28
CA ASP A 307 32.70 11.03 31.63
C ASP A 307 32.59 12.28 32.55
N ASP A 308 31.39 12.69 32.99
CA ASP A 308 31.19 13.94 33.76
C ASP A 308 30.74 13.76 35.24
N GLU A 309 30.77 12.54 35.79
CA GLU A 309 30.53 12.30 37.24
C GLU A 309 31.76 11.74 37.99
N SER A 310 32.90 12.41 37.86
CA SER A 310 33.99 12.26 38.83
C SER A 310 34.72 13.58 39.11
N ASP A 311 34.04 14.50 39.79
CA ASP A 311 34.69 15.46 40.69
C ASP A 311 33.62 16.19 41.54
N HIS A 312 33.38 15.69 42.77
CA HIS A 312 33.18 16.44 44.03
C HIS A 312 32.74 15.55 45.19
#